data_AF-A0A975KLV4-F1
#
_entry.id   AF-A0A975KLV4-F1
#
_cell.length_a   1.000
_cell.length_b   1.000
_cell.length_c   1.000
_cell.angle_alpha   90.00
_cell.angle_beta   90.00
_cell.angle_gamma   90.00
#
_symmetry.space_group_name_H-M   'P 1'
#
loop_
_entity.id
_entity.type
_entity.pdbx_description
1 polymer ?
#
loop_
_entity_poly.entity_id
_entity_poly.type
_entity_poly.pdbx_seq_one_letter_code
_entity_poly.pdbx_strand_id
1 'polypeptide(L)'
;MEKATVKFLFENNRYRIIHTDSNYYLIDVDRSIWGYIFFVFNWMIPQKAYIITERDADDLMVHYHGVKAHNIFHLLGIGLMMIVFTVFIPKVFWHFGMKPTITFNDLRRIGDVIFVMPTATYIIFLFATLAAPIILYRVYLSRKSRKRLLEKENINKLPVVKINIVPNSISNVLKTIGIYVFLIFLLLATAWFFIQLHGDWLISLFLVGTFSLLSLSNNFSFVPGAYKIRCIQKK
;
A
#
# COMPACT_ATOMS: atom_id res chain seq x y z
N MET A 1 -21.38 11.96 16.86
CA MET A 1 -20.64 10.96 16.06
C MET A 1 -21.48 9.71 16.04
N GLU A 2 -21.82 9.23 14.86
CA GLU A 2 -22.67 8.04 14.69
C GLU A 2 -21.83 6.77 14.81
N LYS A 3 -22.42 5.72 15.37
CA LYS A 3 -21.80 4.39 15.36
C LYS A 3 -21.84 3.84 13.95
N ALA A 4 -20.76 3.22 13.52
CA ALA A 4 -20.63 2.67 12.20
C ALA A 4 -19.89 1.35 12.23
N THR A 5 -20.16 0.48 11.26
CA THR A 5 -19.43 -0.75 11.04
C THR A 5 -18.76 -0.69 9.68
N VAL A 6 -17.44 -0.85 9.65
CA VAL A 6 -16.67 -0.95 8.41
C VAL A 6 -16.63 -2.41 7.98
N LYS A 7 -16.95 -2.68 6.72
CA LYS A 7 -16.85 -3.99 6.07
C LYS A 7 -15.91 -3.92 4.88
N PHE A 8 -15.16 -5.01 4.68
CA PHE A 8 -14.34 -5.18 3.48
C PHE A 8 -15.21 -5.53 2.28
N LEU A 9 -14.78 -5.03 1.13
CA LEU A 9 -15.25 -5.50 -0.15
C LEU A 9 -14.29 -6.59 -0.63
N PHE A 10 -14.80 -7.78 -0.89
CA PHE A 10 -13.97 -8.94 -1.24
C PHE A 10 -13.12 -8.65 -2.51
N GLU A 11 -11.88 -9.14 -2.54
CA GLU A 11 -10.79 -8.79 -3.49
C GLU A 11 -10.61 -7.30 -3.88
N ASN A 12 -11.06 -6.36 -3.05
CA ASN A 12 -10.90 -4.94 -3.33
C ASN A 12 -10.15 -4.27 -2.18
N ASN A 13 -8.89 -3.91 -2.45
CA ASN A 13 -8.04 -3.27 -1.46
C ASN A 13 -8.30 -1.76 -1.33
N ARG A 14 -9.01 -1.16 -2.28
CA ARG A 14 -9.21 0.29 -2.41
C ARG A 14 -10.50 0.77 -1.76
N TYR A 15 -11.58 0.01 -1.90
CA TYR A 15 -12.91 0.44 -1.49
C TYR A 15 -13.37 -0.29 -0.22
N ARG A 16 -14.13 0.41 0.62
CA ARG A 16 -14.73 -0.15 1.83
C ARG A 16 -16.16 0.31 1.95
N ILE A 17 -17.01 -0.53 2.54
CA ILE A 17 -18.39 -0.19 2.85
C ILE A 17 -18.45 0.18 4.34
N ILE A 18 -19.12 1.29 4.62
CA ILE A 18 -19.43 1.73 5.98
C ILE A 18 -20.93 1.68 6.14
N HIS A 19 -21.37 0.86 7.09
CA HIS A 19 -22.76 0.74 7.48
C HIS A 19 -23.02 1.58 8.73
N THR A 20 -24.02 2.44 8.67
CA THR A 20 -24.61 3.14 9.82
C THR A 20 -26.08 2.78 9.92
N ASP A 21 -26.70 3.06 11.07
CA ASP A 21 -28.12 2.75 11.31
C ASP A 21 -29.07 3.38 10.28
N SER A 22 -28.65 4.43 9.58
CA SER A 22 -29.49 5.18 8.63
C SER A 22 -29.05 5.08 7.16
N ASN A 23 -27.78 4.78 6.89
CA ASN A 23 -27.20 4.92 5.56
C ASN A 23 -26.03 3.96 5.33
N TYR A 24 -25.82 3.62 4.06
CA TYR A 24 -24.64 2.91 3.59
C TYR A 24 -23.73 3.85 2.80
N TYR A 25 -22.43 3.75 3.05
CA TYR A 25 -21.43 4.58 2.43
C TYR A 25 -20.32 3.75 1.79
N LEU A 26 -19.98 4.05 0.54
CA LEU A 26 -18.81 3.51 -0.13
C LEU A 26 -17.66 4.52 -0.04
N ILE A 27 -16.54 4.13 0.57
CA ILE A 27 -15.34 4.98 0.67
C ILE A 27 -14.23 4.50 -0.25
N ASP A 28 -13.46 5.46 -0.76
CA ASP A 28 -12.27 5.24 -1.58
C ASP A 28 -11.01 5.57 -0.78
N VAL A 29 -10.35 4.53 -0.24
CA VAL A 29 -9.21 4.63 0.68
C VAL A 29 -7.92 5.03 -0.05
N ASP A 30 -7.78 4.70 -1.33
CA ASP A 30 -6.59 5.05 -2.12
C ASP A 30 -6.66 6.45 -2.73
N ARG A 31 -7.74 7.21 -2.52
CA ARG A 31 -7.92 8.50 -3.18
C ARG A 31 -6.86 9.52 -2.79
N SER A 32 -6.44 9.53 -1.53
CA SER A 32 -5.44 10.44 -1.01
C SER A 32 -4.04 9.89 -1.23
N ILE A 33 -3.11 10.71 -1.72
CA ILE A 33 -1.70 10.33 -1.79
C ILE A 33 -1.12 10.01 -0.40
N TRP A 34 -1.63 10.67 0.63
CA TRP A 34 -1.28 10.37 2.02
C TRP A 34 -1.79 9.00 2.45
N GLY A 35 -3.01 8.64 2.06
CA GLY A 35 -3.53 7.28 2.27
C GLY A 35 -2.77 6.23 1.49
N TYR A 36 -2.19 6.62 0.37
CA TYR A 36 -1.32 5.78 -0.42
C TYR A 36 0.02 5.53 0.29
N ILE A 37 0.71 6.56 0.78
CA ILE A 37 2.07 6.39 1.35
C ILE A 37 2.02 6.02 2.85
N PHE A 38 1.11 6.63 3.58
CA PHE A 38 0.96 6.52 5.03
C PHE A 38 -0.46 6.08 5.38
N PHE A 39 -0.71 4.79 5.18
CA PHE A 39 -2.02 4.19 5.42
C PHE A 39 -2.52 4.45 6.86
N VAL A 40 -1.59 4.52 7.81
CA VAL A 40 -1.84 4.83 9.22
C VAL A 40 -2.45 6.22 9.41
N PHE A 41 -2.30 7.19 8.52
CA PHE A 41 -2.91 8.52 8.69
C PHE A 41 -4.28 8.66 8.04
N ASN A 42 -4.84 7.59 7.45
CA ASN A 42 -6.13 7.66 6.76
C ASN A 42 -7.31 8.04 7.66
N TRP A 43 -7.26 7.72 8.96
CA TRP A 43 -8.29 8.11 9.93
C TRP A 43 -8.16 9.57 10.41
N MET A 44 -7.04 10.24 10.15
CA MET A 44 -6.85 11.65 10.48
C MET A 44 -7.36 12.58 9.39
N ILE A 45 -7.58 12.07 8.18
CA ILE A 45 -7.96 12.85 7.00
C ILE A 45 -9.42 12.54 6.64
N PRO A 46 -10.27 13.57 6.46
CA PRO A 46 -11.63 13.37 5.97
C PRO A 46 -11.67 12.64 4.62
N GLN A 47 -12.46 11.58 4.56
CA GLN A 47 -12.61 10.73 3.39
C GLN A 47 -13.83 11.15 2.57
N LYS A 48 -13.75 10.99 1.24
CA LYS A 48 -14.94 11.13 0.39
C LYS A 48 -15.68 9.81 0.38
N ALA A 49 -16.98 9.89 0.64
CA ALA A 49 -17.89 8.76 0.69
C ALA A 49 -19.04 8.97 -0.29
N TYR A 50 -19.40 7.92 -1.01
CA TYR A 50 -20.57 7.88 -1.88
C TYR A 50 -21.70 7.25 -1.08
N ILE A 51 -22.86 7.90 -1.03
CA ILE A 51 -24.06 7.30 -0.42
C ILE A 51 -24.59 6.25 -1.40
N ILE A 52 -24.76 5.03 -0.92
CA ILE A 52 -25.29 3.88 -1.68
C ILE A 52 -26.53 3.33 -0.98
N THR A 53 -27.38 2.62 -1.71
CA THR A 53 -28.51 1.92 -1.11
C THR A 53 -28.04 0.63 -0.42
N GLU A 54 -28.87 0.08 0.47
CA GLU A 54 -28.61 -1.23 1.07
C GLU A 54 -28.45 -2.32 0.01
N ARG A 55 -29.30 -2.28 -1.02
CA ARG A 55 -29.24 -3.23 -2.13
C ARG A 55 -27.91 -3.16 -2.88
N ASP A 56 -27.44 -1.95 -3.19
CA ASP A 56 -26.13 -1.75 -3.85
C ASP A 56 -25.00 -2.28 -2.95
N ALA A 57 -25.06 -2.02 -1.65
CA ALA A 57 -24.07 -2.51 -0.68
C ALA A 57 -24.03 -4.05 -0.63
N ASP A 58 -25.19 -4.69 -0.58
CA ASP A 58 -25.32 -6.15 -0.58
C ASP A 58 -24.87 -6.75 -1.92
N ASP A 59 -25.25 -6.17 -3.06
CA ASP A 59 -24.80 -6.61 -4.36
C ASP A 59 -23.28 -6.52 -4.48
N LEU A 60 -22.68 -5.43 -4.01
CA LEU A 60 -21.23 -5.24 -3.95
C LEU A 60 -20.56 -6.31 -3.05
N MET A 61 -21.17 -6.68 -1.93
CA MET A 61 -20.66 -7.70 -1.02
C MET A 61 -20.83 -9.14 -1.56
N VAL A 62 -21.97 -9.46 -2.18
CA VAL A 62 -22.37 -10.81 -2.63
C VAL A 62 -21.84 -11.15 -4.02
N HIS A 63 -21.93 -10.24 -5.01
CA HIS A 63 -21.47 -10.50 -6.39
C HIS A 63 -19.95 -10.62 -6.51
N TYR A 64 -19.22 -10.45 -5.42
CA TYR A 64 -17.81 -10.73 -5.35
C TYR A 64 -17.50 -12.19 -4.97
N HIS A 65 -18.45 -12.94 -4.40
CA HIS A 65 -18.30 -14.37 -4.13
C HIS A 65 -18.38 -15.26 -5.39
N GLY A 66 -18.80 -14.72 -6.54
CA GLY A 66 -18.99 -15.47 -7.78
C GLY A 66 -17.75 -15.69 -8.66
N VAL A 67 -16.58 -15.15 -8.31
CA VAL A 67 -15.35 -15.34 -9.09
C VAL A 67 -14.52 -16.46 -8.47
N LYS A 68 -14.55 -17.64 -9.11
CA LYS A 68 -13.74 -18.80 -8.73
C LYS A 68 -12.23 -18.48 -8.76
N ALA A 69 -11.60 -18.81 -7.63
CA ALA A 69 -10.28 -19.40 -7.45
C ALA A 69 -9.03 -18.69 -8.02
N HIS A 70 -8.34 -18.02 -7.09
CA HIS A 70 -6.89 -18.00 -6.88
C HIS A 70 -6.00 -17.76 -8.10
N ASN A 71 -5.68 -16.48 -8.33
CA ASN A 71 -4.72 -16.05 -9.32
C ASN A 71 -3.28 -16.33 -8.83
N ILE A 72 -2.88 -17.61 -8.75
CA ILE A 72 -1.47 -18.01 -8.58
C ILE A 72 -0.58 -17.27 -9.58
N PHE A 73 -1.10 -16.97 -10.77
CA PHE A 73 -0.44 -16.14 -11.78
C PHE A 73 -0.13 -14.70 -11.31
N HIS A 74 -0.91 -14.11 -10.41
CA HIS A 74 -0.55 -12.82 -9.82
C HIS A 74 0.61 -12.94 -8.82
N LEU A 75 0.60 -13.97 -7.97
CA LEU A 75 1.71 -14.23 -7.03
C LEU A 75 3.00 -14.60 -7.77
N LEU A 76 2.90 -15.46 -8.80
CA LEU A 76 4.00 -15.79 -9.70
C LEU A 76 4.48 -14.58 -10.49
N GLY A 77 3.57 -13.72 -10.95
CA GLY A 77 3.92 -12.49 -11.66
C GLY A 77 4.68 -11.51 -10.77
N ILE A 78 4.28 -11.37 -9.49
CA ILE A 78 5.04 -10.59 -8.51
C ILE A 78 6.42 -11.22 -8.32
N GLY A 79 6.51 -12.52 -8.02
CA GLY A 79 7.79 -13.20 -7.79
C GLY A 79 8.74 -13.11 -9.00
N LEU A 80 8.21 -13.28 -10.22
CA LEU A 80 8.97 -13.14 -11.45
C LEU A 80 9.45 -11.70 -11.66
N MET A 81 8.59 -10.69 -11.42
CA MET A 81 9.01 -9.29 -11.45
C MET A 81 10.11 -9.03 -10.42
N MET A 82 10.00 -9.55 -9.20
CA MET A 82 11.04 -9.38 -8.19
C MET A 82 12.37 -9.92 -8.70
N ILE A 83 12.42 -11.13 -9.26
CA ILE A 83 13.64 -11.72 -9.82
C ILE A 83 14.18 -10.92 -11.00
N VAL A 84 13.33 -10.47 -11.92
CA VAL A 84 13.74 -9.68 -13.09
C VAL A 84 14.38 -8.36 -12.64
N PHE A 85 13.76 -7.65 -11.70
CA PHE A 85 14.24 -6.36 -11.24
C PHE A 85 15.44 -6.44 -10.29
N THR A 86 15.62 -7.53 -9.54
CA THR A 86 16.78 -7.72 -8.65
C THR A 86 17.98 -8.37 -9.34
N VAL A 87 17.76 -9.27 -10.30
CA VAL A 87 18.85 -10.07 -10.91
C VAL A 87 19.15 -9.65 -12.35
N PHE A 88 18.11 -9.52 -13.19
CA PHE A 88 18.31 -9.28 -14.63
C PHE A 88 18.62 -7.82 -14.96
N ILE A 89 17.81 -6.90 -14.44
CA ILE A 89 17.93 -5.46 -14.73
C ILE A 89 19.34 -4.92 -14.39
N PRO A 90 19.96 -5.23 -13.23
CA PRO A 90 21.33 -4.80 -12.95
C PRO A 90 22.36 -5.31 -13.96
N LYS A 91 22.23 -6.56 -14.42
CA LYS A 91 23.13 -7.16 -15.43
C LYS A 91 22.95 -6.52 -16.80
N VAL A 92 21.73 -6.18 -17.18
CA VAL A 92 21.44 -5.45 -18.43
C VAL A 92 22.08 -4.06 -18.38
N PHE A 93 21.91 -3.33 -17.29
CA PHE A 93 22.57 -2.02 -17.12
C PHE A 93 24.10 -2.12 -17.19
N TRP A 94 24.69 -3.17 -16.59
CA TRP A 94 26.12 -3.46 -16.71
C TRP A 94 26.55 -3.65 -18.17
N HIS A 95 25.77 -4.40 -18.96
CA HIS A 95 26.05 -4.63 -20.38
C HIS A 95 26.05 -3.32 -21.20
N PHE A 96 25.14 -2.40 -20.89
CA PHE A 96 25.05 -1.09 -21.56
C PHE A 96 26.04 -0.04 -21.02
N GLY A 97 27.07 -0.45 -20.27
CA GLY A 97 28.08 0.46 -19.75
C GLY A 97 27.59 1.39 -18.65
N MET A 98 26.33 1.26 -18.21
CA MET A 98 25.82 1.86 -16.99
C MET A 98 26.32 1.03 -15.82
N LYS A 99 27.63 1.08 -15.57
CA LYS A 99 28.22 0.54 -14.37
C LYS A 99 27.85 1.51 -13.25
N PRO A 100 26.98 1.15 -12.30
CA PRO A 100 26.93 1.87 -11.05
C PRO A 100 28.30 1.65 -10.39
N THR A 101 29.26 2.52 -10.65
CA THR A 101 30.50 2.53 -9.87
C THR A 101 30.08 2.84 -8.46
N ILE A 102 30.16 1.84 -7.58
CA ILE A 102 30.04 2.05 -6.14
C ILE A 102 31.28 2.86 -5.74
N THR A 103 31.16 4.15 -5.95
CA THR A 103 32.09 5.14 -5.43
C THR A 103 31.67 5.36 -3.99
N PHE A 104 32.58 5.07 -3.09
CA PHE A 104 32.39 5.36 -1.68
C PHE A 104 32.92 6.77 -1.46
N ASN A 105 32.02 7.75 -1.39
CA ASN A 105 32.43 9.14 -1.24
C ASN A 105 32.65 9.55 0.22
N ASP A 106 32.02 8.84 1.16
CA ASP A 106 32.04 9.22 2.57
C ASP A 106 32.51 8.03 3.44
N LEU A 107 33.67 8.22 4.08
CA LEU A 107 34.05 7.46 5.27
C LEU A 107 33.53 8.23 6.48
N ARG A 108 32.50 7.71 7.15
CA ARG A 108 32.02 8.27 8.41
C ARG A 108 32.54 7.45 9.56
N ARG A 109 33.40 8.04 10.39
CA ARG A 109 33.83 7.43 11.66
C ARG A 109 32.83 7.81 12.75
N ILE A 110 32.23 6.82 13.41
CA ILE A 110 31.40 7.02 14.61
C ILE A 110 32.02 6.16 15.71
N GLY A 111 32.71 6.81 16.65
CA GLY A 111 33.55 6.11 17.63
C GLY A 111 34.70 5.35 16.95
N ASP A 112 34.83 4.06 17.26
CA ASP A 112 35.86 3.18 16.68
C ASP A 112 35.39 2.41 15.44
N VAL A 113 34.16 2.68 14.97
CA VAL A 113 33.59 2.04 13.79
C VAL A 113 33.70 2.98 12.58
N ILE A 114 34.31 2.48 11.51
CA ILE A 114 34.36 3.17 10.20
C ILE A 114 33.19 2.67 9.36
N PHE A 115 32.31 3.59 8.99
CA PHE A 115 31.20 3.34 8.08
C PHE A 115 31.58 3.81 6.68
N VAL A 116 31.50 2.90 5.72
CA VAL A 116 31.68 3.20 4.31
C VAL A 116 30.28 3.40 3.70
N MET A 117 29.95 4.62 3.27
CA MET A 117 28.65 4.89 2.64
C MET A 117 28.78 4.92 1.11
N PRO A 118 27.88 4.25 0.38
CA PRO A 118 27.77 4.40 -1.07
C PRO A 118 27.39 5.82 -1.44
N THR A 119 27.71 6.24 -2.67
CA THR A 119 27.22 7.51 -3.21
C THR A 119 25.69 7.60 -3.20
N ALA A 120 25.17 8.81 -2.98
CA ALA A 120 23.74 9.08 -3.04
C ALA A 120 23.12 8.68 -4.39
N THR A 121 23.88 8.81 -5.49
CA THR A 121 23.47 8.38 -6.83
C THR A 121 23.22 6.87 -6.91
N TYR A 122 24.10 6.06 -6.29
CA TYR A 122 23.91 4.61 -6.20
C TYR A 122 22.66 4.24 -5.41
N ILE A 123 22.45 4.89 -4.25
CA ILE A 123 21.29 4.66 -3.40
C ILE A 123 19.98 5.01 -4.13
N ILE A 124 19.95 6.16 -4.81
CA ILE A 124 18.78 6.59 -5.59
C ILE A 124 18.49 5.63 -6.74
N PHE A 125 19.53 5.24 -7.49
CA PHE A 125 19.39 4.29 -8.60
C PHE A 125 18.83 2.95 -8.10
N LEU A 126 19.36 2.43 -7.00
CA LEU A 126 18.88 1.20 -6.38
C LEU A 126 17.43 1.32 -5.92
N PHE A 127 17.11 2.40 -5.22
CA PHE A 127 15.74 2.62 -4.77
C PHE A 127 14.79 2.73 -5.96
N ALA A 128 15.17 3.41 -7.04
CA ALA A 128 14.37 3.52 -8.24
C ALA A 128 14.13 2.17 -8.91
N THR A 129 15.17 1.34 -9.08
CA THR A 129 15.03 0.02 -9.72
C THR A 129 14.18 -0.95 -8.90
N LEU A 130 14.29 -0.91 -7.57
CA LEU A 130 13.55 -1.81 -6.68
C LEU A 130 12.13 -1.31 -6.38
N ALA A 131 11.92 -0.01 -6.18
CA ALA A 131 10.62 0.55 -5.81
C ALA A 131 9.69 0.74 -7.01
N ALA A 132 10.22 1.09 -8.19
CA ALA A 132 9.40 1.34 -9.39
C ALA A 132 8.45 0.19 -9.75
N PRO A 133 8.87 -1.09 -9.86
CA PRO A 133 7.95 -2.17 -10.22
C PRO A 133 6.83 -2.34 -9.20
N ILE A 134 7.13 -2.15 -7.91
CA ILE A 134 6.16 -2.31 -6.82
C ILE A 134 5.13 -1.18 -6.86
N ILE A 135 5.58 0.05 -7.08
CA ILE A 135 4.71 1.22 -7.24
C ILE A 135 3.83 1.04 -8.48
N LEU A 136 4.40 0.65 -9.62
CA LEU A 136 3.66 0.41 -10.86
C LEU A 136 2.61 -0.69 -10.68
N TYR A 137 2.98 -1.80 -10.04
CA TYR A 137 2.07 -2.90 -9.73
C TYR A 137 0.93 -2.43 -8.82
N ARG A 138 1.23 -1.65 -7.79
CA ARG A 138 0.21 -1.09 -6.89
C ARG A 138 -0.72 -0.10 -7.61
N VAL A 139 -0.19 0.78 -8.47
CA VAL A 139 -1.00 1.67 -9.31
C VAL A 139 -1.90 0.85 -10.24
N TYR A 140 -1.38 -0.21 -10.84
CA TYR A 140 -2.16 -1.14 -11.66
C TYR A 140 -3.32 -1.76 -10.86
N LEU A 141 -3.07 -2.28 -9.66
CA LEU A 141 -4.11 -2.83 -8.79
C LEU A 141 -5.17 -1.76 -8.45
N SER A 142 -4.74 -0.56 -8.05
CA SER A 142 -5.66 0.53 -7.70
C SER A 142 -6.54 0.97 -8.89
N ARG A 143 -5.98 1.00 -10.11
CA ARG A 143 -6.72 1.27 -11.35
C ARG A 143 -7.69 0.14 -11.68
N LYS A 144 -7.26 -1.12 -11.54
CA LYS A 144 -8.09 -2.31 -11.76
C LYS A 144 -9.31 -2.32 -10.82
N SER A 145 -9.10 -2.06 -9.52
CA SER A 145 -10.19 -1.95 -8.54
C SER A 145 -11.17 -0.83 -8.86
N ARG A 146 -10.67 0.34 -9.31
CA ARG A 146 -11.53 1.45 -9.73
C ARG A 146 -12.36 1.13 -10.97
N LYS A 147 -11.73 0.54 -12.00
CA LYS A 147 -12.41 0.18 -13.26
C LYS A 147 -13.56 -0.79 -13.00
N ARG A 148 -13.31 -1.85 -12.22
CA ARG A 148 -14.33 -2.85 -11.85
C ARG A 148 -15.57 -2.24 -11.17
N LEU A 149 -15.38 -1.20 -10.35
CA LEU A 149 -16.47 -0.53 -9.66
C LEU A 149 -17.21 0.48 -10.54
N LEU A 150 -16.49 1.23 -11.38
CA LEU A 150 -17.10 2.16 -12.34
C LEU A 150 -17.91 1.44 -13.44
N GLU A 151 -17.53 0.21 -13.80
CA GLU A 151 -18.26 -0.59 -14.80
C GLU A 151 -19.55 -1.20 -14.25
N LYS A 152 -19.56 -1.57 -12.96
CA LYS A 152 -20.74 -2.18 -12.31
C LYS A 152 -21.75 -1.13 -11.86
N GLU A 153 -21.28 0.01 -11.36
CA GLU A 153 -22.14 1.04 -10.85
C GLU A 153 -21.77 2.40 -11.43
N ASN A 154 -22.79 3.19 -11.74
CA ASN A 154 -22.65 4.57 -12.20
C ASN A 154 -22.23 5.48 -11.03
N ILE A 155 -21.16 5.13 -10.30
CA ILE A 155 -20.71 5.72 -9.03
C ILE A 155 -20.52 7.24 -9.14
N ASN A 156 -20.15 7.73 -10.33
CA ASN A 156 -19.99 9.16 -10.57
C ASN A 156 -21.29 9.96 -10.45
N LYS A 157 -22.45 9.30 -10.49
CA LYS A 157 -23.77 9.91 -10.31
C LYS A 157 -24.28 9.85 -8.86
N LEU A 158 -23.61 9.09 -7.99
CA LEU A 158 -24.02 8.93 -6.60
C LEU A 158 -23.73 10.22 -5.79
N PRO A 159 -24.59 10.55 -4.81
CA PRO A 159 -24.36 11.71 -3.95
C PRO A 159 -23.10 11.52 -3.10
N VAL A 160 -22.29 12.58 -2.98
CA VAL A 160 -20.97 12.54 -2.35
C VAL A 160 -20.95 13.35 -1.07
N VAL A 161 -20.49 12.73 0.01
CA VAL A 161 -20.34 13.36 1.34
C VAL A 161 -18.89 13.25 1.80
N LYS A 162 -18.40 14.23 2.55
CA LYS A 162 -17.14 14.11 3.29
C LYS A 162 -17.42 13.57 4.70
N ILE A 163 -16.80 12.45 5.04
CA ILE A 163 -16.92 11.83 6.36
C ILE A 163 -15.57 11.73 7.04
N ASN A 164 -15.53 11.97 8.34
CA ASN A 164 -14.39 11.63 9.17
C ASN A 164 -14.65 10.28 9.84
N ILE A 165 -13.69 9.37 9.76
CA ILE A 165 -13.80 8.01 10.29
C ILE A 165 -12.82 7.88 11.44
N VAL A 166 -13.34 7.64 12.64
CA VAL A 166 -12.53 7.51 13.85
C VAL A 166 -12.67 6.10 14.41
N PRO A 167 -11.55 5.40 14.69
CA PRO A 167 -11.58 4.07 15.27
C PRO A 167 -12.22 4.09 16.65
N ASN A 168 -13.05 3.08 16.95
CA ASN A 168 -13.71 2.99 18.26
C ASN A 168 -12.78 2.49 19.37
N SER A 169 -11.68 1.80 19.01
CA SER A 169 -10.72 1.22 19.95
C SER A 169 -9.31 1.72 19.69
N ILE A 170 -8.70 2.35 20.70
CA ILE A 170 -7.29 2.76 20.69
C ILE A 170 -6.36 1.56 20.53
N SER A 171 -6.73 0.38 21.05
CA SER A 171 -5.94 -0.84 20.89
C SER A 171 -5.76 -1.21 19.41
N ASN A 172 -6.80 -1.06 18.60
CA ASN A 172 -6.70 -1.32 17.17
C ASN A 172 -5.78 -0.31 16.47
N VAL A 173 -5.83 0.96 16.89
CA VAL A 173 -4.93 2.00 16.37
C VAL A 173 -3.47 1.67 16.68
N LEU A 174 -3.18 1.30 17.93
CA LEU A 174 -1.83 0.94 18.37
C LEU A 174 -1.31 -0.30 17.63
N LYS A 175 -2.15 -1.31 17.39
CA LYS A 175 -1.78 -2.47 16.58
C LYS A 175 -1.43 -2.07 15.15
N THR A 176 -2.25 -1.25 14.51
CA THR A 176 -2.01 -0.76 13.15
C THR A 176 -0.73 0.07 13.05
N ILE A 177 -0.49 0.97 14.01
CA ILE A 177 0.77 1.74 14.12
C ILE A 177 1.95 0.79 14.35
N GLY A 178 1.83 -0.17 15.26
CA GLY A 178 2.88 -1.13 15.58
C GLY A 178 3.30 -1.96 14.36
N ILE A 179 2.34 -2.47 13.58
CA ILE A 179 2.61 -3.18 12.32
C ILE A 179 3.36 -2.27 11.34
N TYR A 180 2.94 -1.01 11.20
CA TYR A 180 3.59 -0.06 10.30
C TYR A 180 5.03 0.25 10.71
N VAL A 181 5.26 0.56 12.00
CA VAL A 181 6.58 0.82 12.55
C VAL A 181 7.48 -0.39 12.41
N PHE A 182 6.96 -1.60 12.66
CA PHE A 182 7.69 -2.85 12.45
C PHE A 182 8.10 -3.05 10.99
N LEU A 183 7.19 -2.82 10.03
CA LEU A 183 7.51 -2.93 8.60
C LEU A 183 8.53 -1.88 8.14
N ILE A 184 8.46 -0.65 8.65
CA ILE A 184 9.49 0.37 8.40
C ILE A 184 10.83 -0.08 8.95
N PHE A 185 10.86 -0.56 10.20
CA PHE A 185 12.09 -1.04 10.83
C PHE A 185 12.71 -2.17 10.01
N LEU A 186 11.89 -3.15 9.59
CA LEU A 186 12.35 -4.25 8.74
C LEU A 186 12.87 -3.76 7.38
N LEU A 187 12.23 -2.75 6.78
CA LEU A 187 12.68 -2.14 5.54
C LEU A 187 14.05 -1.46 5.71
N LEU A 188 14.24 -0.70 6.78
CA LEU A 188 15.50 -0.03 7.08
C LEU A 188 16.62 -1.03 7.38
N ALA A 189 16.32 -2.09 8.15
CA ALA A 189 17.26 -3.15 8.46
C ALA A 189 17.70 -3.91 7.20
N THR A 190 16.75 -4.30 6.33
CA THR A 190 17.07 -4.97 5.07
C THR A 190 17.83 -4.07 4.09
N ALA A 191 17.50 -2.78 4.03
CA ALA A 191 18.26 -1.80 3.23
C ALA A 191 19.68 -1.62 3.74
N TRP A 192 19.87 -1.60 5.07
CA TRP A 192 21.19 -1.56 5.70
C TRP A 192 22.02 -2.78 5.34
N PHE A 193 21.48 -3.99 5.54
CA PHE A 193 22.16 -5.24 5.18
C PHE A 193 22.46 -5.33 3.69
N PHE A 194 21.57 -4.83 2.84
CA PHE A 194 21.78 -4.79 1.39
C PHE A 194 23.04 -3.98 1.03
N ILE A 195 23.25 -2.83 1.68
CA ILE A 195 24.44 -1.99 1.48
C ILE A 195 25.70 -2.70 1.99
N GLN A 196 25.66 -3.26 3.20
CA GLN A 196 26.82 -3.89 3.83
C GLN A 196 27.29 -5.15 3.10
N LEU A 197 26.37 -5.92 2.55
CA LEU A 197 26.65 -7.17 1.85
C LEU A 197 26.75 -6.97 0.33
N HIS A 198 27.13 -5.76 -0.10
CA HIS A 198 27.42 -5.40 -1.49
C HIS A 198 26.33 -5.81 -2.51
N GLY A 199 25.07 -5.73 -2.08
CA GLY A 199 23.93 -6.01 -2.93
C GLY A 199 23.68 -7.50 -3.22
N ASP A 200 23.88 -8.36 -2.21
CA ASP A 200 23.47 -9.77 -2.27
C ASP A 200 22.02 -9.89 -2.78
N TRP A 201 21.82 -10.76 -3.78
CA TRP A 201 20.55 -10.97 -4.45
C TRP A 201 19.46 -11.47 -3.47
N LEU A 202 19.83 -12.27 -2.46
CA LEU A 202 18.89 -12.78 -1.46
C LEU A 202 18.37 -11.64 -0.59
N ILE A 203 19.24 -10.73 -0.15
CA ILE A 203 18.86 -9.57 0.64
C ILE A 203 18.04 -8.60 -0.21
N SER A 204 18.37 -8.47 -1.49
CA SER A 204 17.58 -7.70 -2.45
C SER A 204 16.14 -8.20 -2.51
N LEU A 205 15.94 -9.53 -2.53
CA LEU A 205 14.61 -10.14 -2.48
C LEU A 205 13.90 -9.83 -1.16
N PHE A 206 14.59 -9.91 -0.02
CA PHE A 206 14.00 -9.54 1.28
C PHE A 206 13.61 -8.05 1.34
N LEU A 207 14.44 -7.17 0.80
CA LEU A 207 14.18 -5.74 0.72
C LEU A 207 12.95 -5.45 -0.13
N VAL A 208 12.88 -6.04 -1.33
CA VAL A 208 11.75 -5.92 -2.26
C VAL A 208 10.47 -6.53 -1.67
N GLY A 209 10.57 -7.69 -1.01
CA GLY A 209 9.48 -8.34 -0.31
C GLY A 209 8.92 -7.46 0.80
N THR A 210 9.78 -6.91 1.64
CA THR A 210 9.39 -6.01 2.74
C THR A 210 8.77 -4.71 2.21
N PHE A 211 9.35 -4.11 1.17
CA PHE A 211 8.78 -2.91 0.54
C PHE A 211 7.42 -3.19 -0.11
N SER A 212 7.25 -4.38 -0.69
CA SER A 212 5.96 -4.83 -1.26
C SER A 212 4.90 -5.00 -0.17
N LEU A 213 5.24 -5.64 0.95
CA LEU A 213 4.36 -5.75 2.11
C LEU A 213 3.96 -4.37 2.65
N LEU A 214 4.93 -3.46 2.81
CA LEU A 214 4.67 -2.08 3.22
C LEU A 214 3.78 -1.35 2.21
N SER A 215 3.99 -1.51 0.91
CA SER A 215 3.18 -0.86 -0.12
C SER A 215 1.75 -1.41 -0.19
N LEU A 216 1.54 -2.71 0.07
CA LEU A 216 0.23 -3.37 0.04
C LEU A 216 -0.52 -3.30 1.38
N SER A 217 0.15 -2.81 2.43
CA SER A 217 -0.40 -2.69 3.79
C SER A 217 -1.56 -1.69 3.93
N ASN A 218 -1.97 -0.98 2.87
CA ASN A 218 -3.12 -0.07 2.92
C ASN A 218 -4.43 -0.78 3.34
N ASN A 219 -4.47 -2.11 3.21
CA ASN A 219 -5.54 -2.94 3.74
C ASN A 219 -5.75 -2.79 5.26
N PHE A 220 -4.73 -2.37 6.01
CA PHE A 220 -4.79 -2.17 7.46
C PHE A 220 -5.32 -0.78 7.87
N SER A 221 -5.55 0.15 6.94
CA SER A 221 -6.08 1.50 7.24
C SER A 221 -7.43 1.48 7.95
N PHE A 222 -8.32 0.59 7.52
CA PHE A 222 -9.68 0.48 8.03
C PHE A 222 -10.02 -1.00 8.21
N VAL A 223 -9.46 -1.62 9.25
CA VAL A 223 -9.77 -3.02 9.63
C VAL A 223 -11.27 -3.18 9.88
N PRO A 224 -11.93 -4.30 9.51
CA PRO A 224 -13.35 -4.46 9.70
C PRO A 224 -13.71 -4.41 11.18
N GLY A 225 -14.84 -3.79 11.50
CA GLY A 225 -15.31 -3.67 12.88
C GLY A 225 -15.98 -2.34 13.17
N ALA A 226 -16.07 -2.01 14.46
CA ALA A 226 -16.79 -0.82 14.94
C ALA A 226 -15.93 0.45 14.84
N TYR A 227 -16.53 1.50 14.27
CA TYR A 227 -15.99 2.85 14.13
C TYR A 227 -17.03 3.89 14.54
N LYS A 228 -16.57 5.14 14.65
CA LYS A 228 -17.41 6.32 14.78
C LYS A 228 -17.24 7.17 13.53
N ILE A 229 -18.34 7.61 12.93
CA ILE A 229 -18.27 8.55 11.80
C ILE A 229 -18.85 9.92 12.15
N ARG A 230 -18.31 10.95 11.49
CA ARG A 230 -18.83 12.32 11.52
C ARG A 230 -18.93 12.84 10.09
N CYS A 231 -20.14 13.13 9.63
CA CYS A 231 -20.36 13.83 8.38
C CYS A 231 -19.94 15.30 8.52
N ILE A 232 -19.03 15.78 7.68
CA ILE A 232 -18.51 17.15 7.72
C ILE A 232 -19.23 18.03 6.70
N GLN A 233 -19.55 17.51 5.52
CA GLN A 233 -20.16 18.30 4.44
C GLN A 233 -20.94 17.41 3.47
N LYS A 234 -22.24 17.70 3.27
CA LYS A 234 -23.04 17.18 2.16
C LYS A 234 -22.85 18.13 0.98
N LYS A 235 -22.39 17.62 -0.17
CA LYS A 235 -22.36 18.36 -1.44
C LYS A 235 -23.40 17.81 -2.38
#